data_AF-D2RR77-F1
#
_entry.id   AF-D2RR77-F1
#
_cell.length_a   1.000
_cell.length_b   1.000
_cell.length_c   1.000
_cell.angle_alpha   90.00
_cell.angle_beta   90.00
_cell.angle_gamma   90.00
#
_symmetry.space_group_name_H-M   'P 1'
#
loop_
_entity.id
_entity.type
_entity.pdbx_description
1 polymer ?
#
loop_
_entity_poly.entity_id
_entity_poly.type
_entity_poly.pdbx_seq_one_letter_code
_entity_poly.pdbx_strand_id
1 'polypeptide(L)'
;MYGRTLLTIAITVSLLVGATGAAAAQPADGPPDELPDLAPEFVSDVLGAISDFVAGLLESLGEVVRILTPGDADTGLNGAGK
;
A
#
# COMPACT_ATOMS: atom_id res chain seq x y z
N MET A 1 16.21 11.15 -18.06
CA MET A 1 15.88 9.76 -18.44
C MET A 1 15.25 8.94 -17.31
N TYR A 2 15.12 9.43 -16.06
CA TYR A 2 14.54 8.66 -14.94
C TYR A 2 12.99 8.57 -14.95
N GLY A 3 12.29 9.60 -15.43
CA GLY A 3 10.81 9.63 -15.39
C GLY A 3 10.14 8.59 -16.27
N ARG A 4 10.77 8.22 -17.41
CA ARG A 4 10.24 7.21 -18.33
C ARG A 4 10.40 5.80 -17.77
N THR A 5 11.50 5.52 -17.08
CA THR A 5 11.75 4.23 -16.42
C THR A 5 10.79 4.01 -15.25
N LEU A 6 10.54 5.05 -14.44
CA LEU A 6 9.56 4.99 -13.34
C LEU A 6 8.13 4.78 -13.85
N LEU A 7 7.74 5.44 -14.94
CA LEU A 7 6.43 5.27 -15.55
C LEU A 7 6.21 3.82 -16.03
N THR A 8 7.21 3.22 -16.68
CA THR A 8 7.12 1.83 -17.15
C THR A 8 6.94 0.86 -15.98
N ILE A 9 7.69 1.03 -14.89
CA ILE A 9 7.56 0.18 -13.70
C ILE A 9 6.16 0.33 -13.09
N ALA A 10 5.66 1.56 -12.95
CA ALA A 10 4.33 1.82 -12.39
C ALA A 10 3.20 1.17 -13.21
N ILE A 11 3.28 1.24 -14.55
CA ILE A 11 2.30 0.63 -15.45
C ILE A 11 2.35 -0.90 -15.35
N THR A 12 3.53 -1.49 -15.34
CA THR A 12 3.70 -2.95 -15.24
C THR A 12 3.16 -3.49 -13.90
N VAL A 13 3.41 -2.79 -12.79
CA VAL A 13 2.85 -3.17 -11.48
C VAL A 13 1.32 -3.06 -11.47
N SER A 14 0.78 -1.99 -12.05
CA SER A 14 -0.68 -1.78 -12.13
C SER A 14 -1.38 -2.86 -12.96
N LEU A 15 -0.77 -3.31 -14.05
CA LEU A 15 -1.28 -4.39 -14.90
C LEU A 15 -1.26 -5.75 -14.18
N LEU A 16 -0.24 -6.00 -13.36
CA LEU A 16 -0.09 -7.26 -12.62
C LEU A 16 -1.17 -7.43 -11.54
N VAL A 17 -1.60 -6.33 -10.91
CA VAL A 17 -2.66 -6.31 -9.88
C VAL A 17 -4.07 -6.48 -10.47
N GLY A 18 -4.29 -6.18 -11.75
CA GLY A 18 -5.61 -6.19 -12.38
C GLY A 18 -6.12 -7.55 -12.90
N ALA A 19 -5.34 -8.62 -12.78
CA ALA A 19 -5.66 -9.93 -13.39
C ALA A 19 -6.39 -10.92 -12.46
N THR A 20 -6.86 -10.47 -11.28
CA THR A 20 -7.60 -11.31 -10.33
C THR A 20 -9.01 -11.56 -10.88
N GLY A 21 -9.22 -12.79 -11.36
CA GLY A 21 -10.32 -13.19 -12.23
C GLY A 21 -11.73 -12.86 -11.72
N ALA A 22 -12.56 -12.38 -12.65
CA ALA A 22 -14.00 -12.30 -12.47
C ALA A 22 -14.58 -13.72 -12.39
N ALA A 23 -14.90 -14.18 -11.18
CA ALA A 23 -15.77 -15.32 -10.99
C ALA A 23 -17.18 -14.93 -11.42
N ALA A 24 -17.66 -15.50 -12.52
CA ALA A 24 -19.04 -15.31 -12.97
C ALA A 24 -19.99 -16.03 -11.98
N ALA A 25 -20.65 -15.26 -11.11
CA ALA A 25 -21.74 -15.77 -10.28
C ALA A 25 -22.98 -15.99 -11.16
N GLN A 26 -23.40 -17.25 -11.31
CA GLN A 26 -24.66 -17.62 -11.95
C GLN A 26 -25.84 -17.18 -11.06
N PRO A 27 -27.00 -16.78 -11.61
CA PRO A 27 -28.14 -16.35 -10.79
C PRO A 27 -28.65 -17.55 -9.97
N ALA A 28 -28.49 -17.49 -8.65
CA ALA A 28 -29.11 -18.41 -7.72
C ALA A 28 -30.06 -17.61 -6.81
N ASP A 29 -31.25 -18.18 -6.58
CA ASP A 29 -32.34 -17.63 -5.79
C ASP A 29 -31.92 -17.30 -4.35
N GLY A 30 -32.02 -16.02 -3.98
CA GLY A 30 -31.91 -15.53 -2.60
C GLY A 30 -30.49 -15.54 -2.01
N PRO A 31 -30.15 -14.58 -1.12
CA PRO A 31 -28.94 -14.71 -0.31
C PRO A 31 -29.01 -16.02 0.49
N PRO A 32 -28.00 -16.92 0.41
CA PRO A 32 -27.99 -18.16 1.16
C PRO A 32 -28.10 -17.88 2.68
N ASP A 33 -28.94 -18.65 3.38
CA ASP A 33 -29.19 -18.55 4.84
C ASP A 33 -27.93 -18.81 5.70
N GLU A 34 -26.89 -19.40 5.10
CA GLU A 34 -25.58 -19.59 5.71
C GLU A 34 -24.58 -18.58 5.12
N LEU A 35 -23.93 -17.82 6.01
CA LEU A 35 -22.73 -17.06 5.67
C LEU A 35 -21.72 -18.05 5.05
N PRO A 36 -21.16 -17.76 3.86
CA PRO A 36 -20.14 -18.61 3.27
C PRO A 36 -18.98 -18.76 4.27
N ASP A 37 -18.40 -19.96 4.30
CA ASP A 37 -17.34 -20.32 5.24
C ASP A 37 -16.20 -19.28 5.25
N LEU A 38 -15.50 -19.22 6.39
CA LEU A 38 -14.45 -18.26 6.70
C LEU A 38 -13.56 -18.05 5.48
N ALA A 39 -13.34 -16.79 5.08
CA ALA A 39 -12.63 -16.44 3.86
C ALA A 39 -11.39 -17.35 3.66
N PRO A 40 -11.17 -17.88 2.45
CA PRO A 40 -10.13 -18.89 2.22
C PRO A 40 -8.77 -18.37 2.72
N GLU A 41 -7.93 -19.26 3.26
CA GLU A 41 -6.56 -18.92 3.72
C GLU A 41 -5.76 -18.12 2.68
N PHE A 42 -6.01 -18.36 1.40
CA PHE A 42 -5.47 -17.58 0.29
C PHE A 42 -5.71 -16.07 0.42
N VAL A 43 -6.90 -15.63 0.86
CA VAL A 43 -7.22 -14.20 1.02
C VAL A 43 -6.46 -13.61 2.20
N SER A 44 -6.29 -14.36 3.29
CA SER A 44 -5.49 -13.94 4.45
C SER A 44 -4.01 -13.79 4.07
N ASP A 45 -3.47 -14.74 3.30
CA ASP A 45 -2.08 -14.70 2.82
C ASP A 45 -1.85 -13.52 1.85
N VAL A 46 -2.78 -13.31 0.91
CA VAL A 46 -2.74 -12.16 -0.01
C VAL A 46 -2.85 -10.84 0.76
N LEU A 47 -3.74 -10.74 1.74
CA LEU A 47 -3.90 -9.53 2.54
C LEU A 47 -2.66 -9.26 3.41
N GLY A 48 -2.03 -10.31 3.93
CA GLY A 48 -0.74 -10.24 4.61
C GLY A 48 0.36 -9.69 3.71
N ALA A 49 0.50 -10.24 2.49
CA ALA A 49 1.49 -9.80 1.51
C ALA A 49 1.27 -8.33 1.07
N ILE A 50 0.01 -7.92 0.89
CA ILE A 50 -0.33 -6.51 0.58
C ILE A 50 0.03 -5.61 1.75
N SER A 51 -0.28 -6.00 3.00
CA SER A 51 0.01 -5.21 4.19
C SER A 51 1.52 -4.99 4.38
N ASP A 52 2.32 -6.04 4.18
CA ASP A 52 3.79 -5.98 4.28
C ASP A 52 4.38 -5.04 3.21
N PHE A 53 3.89 -5.17 1.96
CA PHE A 53 4.30 -4.30 0.86
C PHE A 53 3.99 -2.82 1.14
N VAL A 54 2.76 -2.52 1.60
CA VAL A 54 2.34 -1.15 1.92
C VAL A 54 3.17 -0.59 3.08
N ALA A 55 3.44 -1.38 4.12
CA ALA A 55 4.27 -0.96 5.24
C ALA A 55 5.68 -0.56 4.78
N GLY A 56 6.33 -1.38 3.95
CA GLY A 56 7.66 -1.06 3.40
C GLY A 56 7.68 0.18 2.50
N LEU A 57 6.60 0.41 1.72
CA LEU A 57 6.45 1.63 0.93
C LEU A 57 6.31 2.88 1.81
N LEU A 58 5.53 2.81 2.90
CA LEU A 58 5.34 3.94 3.82
C LEU A 58 6.65 4.31 4.51
N GLU A 59 7.45 3.33 4.91
CA GLU A 59 8.77 3.58 5.50
C GLU A 59 9.70 4.28 4.51
N SER A 60 9.75 3.79 3.26
CA SER A 60 10.54 4.40 2.19
C SER A 60 10.09 5.83 1.87
N LEU A 61 8.77 6.06 1.83
CA LEU A 61 8.22 7.40 1.59
C LEU A 61 8.48 8.34 2.77
N GLY A 62 8.35 7.86 4.00
CA GLY A 62 8.66 8.61 5.21
C GLY A 62 10.10 9.10 5.24
N GLU A 63 11.05 8.25 4.83
CA GLU A 63 12.46 8.63 4.70
C GLU A 63 12.67 9.70 3.63
N VAL A 64 12.04 9.54 2.45
CA VAL A 64 12.10 10.57 1.40
C VAL A 64 11.51 11.90 1.89
N VAL A 65 10.37 11.88 2.57
CA VAL A 65 9.75 13.08 3.13
C VAL A 65 10.63 13.73 4.19
N ARG A 66 11.31 12.95 5.03
CA ARG A 66 12.26 13.42 6.05
C ARG A 66 13.49 14.08 5.45
N ILE A 67 14.01 13.54 4.35
CA ILE A 67 15.11 14.14 3.60
C ILE A 67 14.67 15.48 2.99
N LEU A 68 13.46 15.54 2.45
CA LEU A 68 12.93 16.74 1.80
C LEU A 68 12.41 17.79 2.78
N THR A 69 12.04 17.38 4.00
CA THR A 69 11.62 18.24 5.10
C THR A 69 12.58 18.02 6.29
N PRO A 70 13.81 18.56 6.20
CA PRO A 70 14.71 18.55 7.35
C PRO A 70 14.00 19.23 8.51
N GLY A 71 13.85 18.51 9.62
CA GLY A 71 13.23 19.08 10.82
C GLY A 71 14.07 20.25 11.31
N ASP A 72 13.46 21.43 11.35
CA ASP A 72 13.98 22.62 12.01
C ASP A 72 13.94 22.37 13.54
N ALA A 73 14.81 21.49 14.03
CA ALA A 73 14.98 21.19 15.45
C ALA A 73 16.19 21.91 16.05
N ASP A 74 16.77 22.87 15.32
CA ASP A 74 18.05 23.51 15.65
C ASP A 74 18.04 25.04 15.53
N THR A 75 16.90 25.70 15.79
CA THR A 75 16.93 27.11 16.21
C THR A 75 16.73 27.20 17.72
N GLY A 76 17.86 27.01 18.42
CA GLY A 76 17.97 27.02 19.87
C GLY A 76 17.41 28.29 20.52
N LEU A 77 16.40 28.10 21.37
CA LEU A 77 16.04 29.04 22.43
C LEU A 77 17.00 28.88 23.62
N ASN A 78 18.29 29.04 23.37
CA ASN A 78 19.34 28.98 24.39
C ASN A 78 20.14 30.30 24.41
N GLY A 79 19.46 31.44 24.26
CA GLY A 79 20.00 32.77 24.50
C GLY A 79 19.69 33.22 25.91
N ALA A 80 20.40 32.62 26.89
CA ALA A 80 20.40 33.05 28.27
C ALA A 80 20.85 34.52 28.40
N GLY A 81 20.28 35.23 29.37
CA GLY A 81 20.49 36.65 29.55
C GLY A 81 21.94 37.06 29.80
N LYS A 82 22.30 38.22 29.24
CA LYS A 82 22.92 39.37 29.91
C LYS A 82 22.54 40.61 29.13
#